data_AF-T1KKV1-F1
#
_entry.id   AF-T1KKV1-F1
#
_cell.length_a   1.000
_cell.length_b   1.000
_cell.length_c   1.000
_cell.angle_alpha   90.00
_cell.angle_beta   90.00
_cell.angle_gamma   90.00
#
_symmetry.space_group_name_H-M   'P 1'
#
loop_
_entity.id
_entity.type
_entity.pdbx_description
1 polymer ?
#
loop_
_entity_poly.entity_id
_entity_poly.type
_entity_poly.pdbx_seq_one_letter_code
_entity_poly.pdbx_strand_id
1 'polypeptide(L)' 'MMDRDRQHEFPVMQVTFIDTICLPIYQLLSDFWPSLEPLYKGCLDNRSKWMDIQSSDDLDEEA' A
#
# COMPACT_ATOMS: atom_id res chain seq x y z
N MET A 1 -6.19 11.66 6.78
CA MET A 1 -6.74 10.28 6.96
C MET A 1 -8.23 10.20 7.35
N MET A 2 -8.92 11.27 7.79
CA MET A 2 -10.38 11.20 8.06
C MET A 2 -11.18 12.32 7.38
N ASP A 3 -10.49 13.20 6.67
CA ASP A 3 -11.10 14.28 5.90
C ASP A 3 -11.35 13.75 4.48
N ARG A 4 -12.63 13.68 4.09
CA ARG A 4 -13.05 13.17 2.77
C ARG A 4 -12.69 14.14 1.65
N ASP A 5 -12.42 15.41 1.98
CA ASP A 5 -12.01 16.41 1.01
C ASP A 5 -10.54 16.20 0.57
N ARG A 6 -9.78 15.40 1.33
CA ARG A 6 -8.36 15.04 1.06
C ARG A 6 -8.19 13.62 0.53
N GLN A 7 -9.15 13.16 -0.24
CA GLN A 7 -9.16 11.80 -0.80
C GLN A 7 -8.02 11.54 -1.81
N HIS A 8 -7.53 12.57 -2.51
CA HIS A 8 -6.37 12.47 -3.40
C HIS A 8 -5.06 12.13 -2.66
N GLU A 9 -4.95 12.46 -1.36
CA GLU A 9 -3.79 12.07 -0.54
C GLU A 9 -3.82 10.57 -0.16
N PHE A 10 -4.95 9.89 -0.38
CA PHE A 10 -5.18 8.53 0.12
C PHE A 10 -4.25 7.47 -0.50
N PRO A 11 -3.99 7.43 -1.81
CA PRO A 11 -3.03 6.49 -2.40
C PRO A 11 -1.64 6.59 -1.74
N VAL A 12 -1.11 7.81 -1.59
CA VAL A 12 0.18 8.07 -0.94
C VAL A 12 0.20 7.60 0.51
N MET A 13 -0.87 7.88 1.26
CA MET A 13 -1.03 7.41 2.63
C MET A 13 -1.05 5.88 2.71
N GLN A 14 -1.70 5.18 1.76
CA GLN A 14 -1.73 3.72 1.72
C GLN A 14 -0.35 3.12 1.43
N VAL A 15 0.41 3.65 0.46
CA VAL A 15 1.78 3.18 0.19
C VAL A 15 2.65 3.33 1.44
N THR A 16 2.60 4.49 2.10
CA THR A 16 3.36 4.75 3.32
C THR A 16 2.96 3.80 4.46
N PHE A 17 1.65 3.58 4.65
CA PHE A 17 1.16 2.66 5.68
C PHE A 17 1.60 1.22 5.41
N ILE A 18 1.55 0.78 4.15
CA ILE A 18 2.01 -0.56 3.77
C ILE A 18 3.51 -0.72 4.06
N ASP A 19 4.33 0.26 3.69
CA ASP A 19 5.79 0.21 3.89
C ASP A 19 6.21 0.23 5.35
N THR A 20 5.55 1.08 6.14
CA THR A 20 5.97 1.32 7.54
C THR A 20 5.35 0.34 8.52
N ILE A 21 4.14 -0.17 8.25
CA ILE A 21 3.38 -1.01 9.18
C ILE A 21 3.16 -2.41 8.62
N CYS A 22 2.55 -2.54 7.44
CA CYS A 22 2.07 -3.84 6.99
C CYS A 22 3.20 -4.80 6.59
N LEU A 23 4.17 -4.35 5.79
CA LEU A 23 5.25 -5.21 5.30
C LEU A 23 6.08 -5.82 6.44
N PRO A 24 6.56 -5.05 7.45
CA PRO A 24 7.30 -5.63 8.57
C PRO A 24 6.50 -6.70 9.34
N ILE A 25 5.20 -6.45 9.55
CA ILE A 25 4.31 -7.37 10.27
C ILE A 25 4.12 -8.66 9.45
N TYR A 26 3.74 -8.54 8.19
CA TYR A 26 3.44 -9.72 7.37
C TYR A 26 4.70 -10.52 7.01
N GLN A 27 5.84 -9.86 6.84
CA GLN A 27 7.13 -10.54 6.68
C GLN A 27 7.43 -11.38 7.92
N LEU A 28 7.40 -10.76 9.11
CA LEU A 28 7.64 -11.46 10.37
C LEU A 28 6.69 -12.65 10.55
N LEU A 29 5.39 -12.45 10.29
CA LEU A 29 4.39 -13.52 10.35
C LEU A 29 4.70 -14.66 9.37
N SER A 30 5.14 -14.35 8.15
CA SER A 30 5.50 -15.37 7.15
C SER A 30 6.78 -16.13 7.50
N ASP A 31 7.74 -15.48 8.17
CA ASP A 31 8.98 -16.10 8.62
C ASP A 31 8.70 -17.16 9.71
N PHE A 32 7.76 -16.88 10.62
CA PHE A 32 7.36 -17.82 11.68
C PHE A 32 6.35 -18.87 11.20
N TRP A 33 5.43 -18.47 10.33
CA TRP A 33 4.37 -19.34 9.81
C TRP A 33 4.37 -19.26 8.29
N PRO A 34 5.09 -20.18 7.59
CA PRO A 34 5.17 -20.17 6.13
C PRO A 34 3.80 -20.23 5.43
N SER A 35 2.77 -20.79 6.08
CA SER A 35 1.39 -20.78 5.57
C SER A 35 0.77 -19.37 5.45
N LEU A 36 1.37 -18.36 6.09
CA LEU A 36 0.94 -16.96 6.04
C LEU A 36 1.68 -16.14 4.98
N GLU A 37 2.62 -16.72 4.24
CA GLU A 37 3.29 -16.08 3.10
C GLU A 37 2.32 -15.39 2.10
N PRO A 38 1.12 -15.94 1.81
CA PRO A 38 0.17 -15.25 0.94
C PRO A 38 -0.25 -13.85 1.43
N LEU A 39 -0.22 -13.58 2.74
CA LEU A 39 -0.53 -12.26 3.29
C LEU A 39 0.57 -11.24 2.97
N TYR A 40 1.83 -11.67 3.09
CA TYR A 40 2.98 -10.83 2.73
C TYR A 40 3.00 -10.51 1.24
N LYS A 41 2.81 -11.53 0.39
CA LYS A 41 2.71 -11.35 -1.07
C LYS A 41 1.54 -10.46 -1.46
N GLY A 42 0.35 -10.70 -0.92
CA GLY A 42 -0.81 -9.85 -1.18
C GLY A 42 -0.61 -8.40 -0.73
N CYS A 43 0.16 -8.17 0.33
CA CYS A 43 0.53 -6.84 0.78
C CYS A 43 1.45 -6.12 -0.22
N LEU A 44 2.46 -6.82 -0.76
CA LEU A 44 3.32 -6.30 -1.83
C LEU A 44 2.52 -6.00 -3.11
N ASP A 45 1.59 -6.88 -3.49
CA ASP A 45 0.75 -6.67 -4.67
C ASP A 45 -0.14 -5.43 -4.51
N ASN A 46 -0.73 -5.25 -3.32
CA ASN A 46 -1.53 -4.07 -3.03
C ASN A 46 -0.69 -2.79 -3.02
N ARG A 47 0.55 -2.84 -2.51
CA ARG A 47 1.49 -1.72 -2.57
C ARG A 47 1.72 -1.26 -4.01
N SER A 48 1.97 -2.20 -4.92
CA SER A 48 2.19 -1.89 -6.35
C SER A 48 0.97 -1.19 -6.94
N LYS A 49 -0.22 -1.73 -6.70
CA LYS A 49 -1.47 -1.14 -7.21
C LYS A 49 -1.70 0.29 -6.69
N TRP A 50 -1.37 0.56 -5.43
CA TRP A 50 -1.48 1.92 -4.88
C TRP A 50 -0.48 2.89 -5.48
N MET A 51 0.74 2.44 -5.82
CA MET A 51 1.70 3.27 -6.58
C MET A 51 1.23 3.52 -8.02
N ASP A 52 0.59 2.55 -8.66
CA ASP A 52 0.04 2.72 -10.00
C ASP A 52 -1.09 3.78 -10.00
N ILE A 53 -1.98 3.75 -8.99
CA ILE A 53 -3.04 4.74 -8.81
C ILE A 53 -2.46 6.14 -8.55
N GLN A 54 -1.44 6.23 -7.69
CA GLN A 54 -0.75 7.51 -7.44
C GLN A 54 -0.16 8.06 -8.75
N SER A 55 0.52 7.23 -9.52
CA SER A 55 1.16 7.64 -10.77
C SER A 55 0.13 8.06 -11.83
N SER A 56 -1.05 7.47 -11.86
CA SER A 56 -2.12 7.89 -12.77
C SER A 56 -2.76 9.21 -12.37
N ASP A 57 -2.98 9.44 -11.07
CA ASP A 57 -3.54 10.70 -10.57
C ASP A 57 -2.58 11.88 -10.88
N ASP A 58 -1.27 11.67 -10.72
CA ASP A 58 -0.25 12.68 -11.05
C ASP A 58 -0.25 13.05 -12.56
N LEU A 59 -0.53 12.09 -13.44
CA LEU A 59 -0.62 12.33 -14.89
C LEU A 59 -1.88 13.09 -15.30
N ASP A 60 -3.00 12.85 -14.62
CA ASP A 60 -4.28 13.53 -14.87
C ASP A 60 -4.27 14.98 -14.37
N GLU A 61 -3.47 15.31 -13.34
CA GLU A 61 -3.28 16.68 -12.86
C GLU A 61 -2.36 17.54 -13.78
N GLU A 62 -1.48 16.90 -14.56
CA GLU A 62 -0.57 17.59 -15.49
C GLU A 62 -1.17 17.87 -16.89
N ALA A 63 -2.34 17.30 -17.21
CA ALA A 63 -3.01 17.36 -18.53
C ALA A 63 -4.05 18.48 -18.66
#